data_AF-A0A0A1D0R3-F1
#
_entry.id   AF-A0A0A1D0R3-F1
#
_cell.length_a   1.000
_cell.length_b   1.000
_cell.length_c   1.000
_cell.angle_alpha   90.00
_cell.angle_beta   90.00
_cell.angle_gamma   90.00
#
_symmetry.space_group_name_H-M   'P 1'
#
loop_
_entity.id
_entity.type
_entity.pdbx_description
1 polymer ?
#
loop_
_entity_poly.entity_id
_entity_poly.type
_entity_poly.pdbx_seq_one_letter_code
_entity_poly.pdbx_strand_id
1 'polypeptide(L)'
;MPWVTIGNVRGPRGHQGVPGDPLNQAGADFMVKNFDFLTGWDKRAPIIGGKGPIFVATDRNSKETWLGARGEDGGPTDTALWHMQNRLGVHQHPDASVSWAVTDAAWRYTEMRLDNEGNVPDAVLQRWASRMGAATGSGLATGDRYITSDGSLSPVFPDVKNITIWGSSSAERIGAALSSALASTGATFHNEGKGAETSQHISARLGSVPALLTVAGGSIPASGPVTVTASNMGNSAEMKPFVGALNGVKGQLTSTSTVFTFTRSTPGETTSVVAGTAFIPTIGTASRQHVTFLWMGKNNLSGSGSAPLVIEQTNKAFDYLSPMVKRVLVLGHFVDTAQSSGSTQWTNVRTVNAALAARYGDLFLDVDAYLSSPQLWTDTGITPTSNDLVQQGNGIKPDSISHDSGHLNAAGYTAVSALIRKKLSALGWY
;
A
#
# COMPACT_ATOMS: atom_id res chain seq x y z
N MET A 1 88.64 11.67 -55.93
CA MET A 1 89.15 10.85 -54.80
C MET A 1 90.00 11.76 -53.91
N PRO A 2 90.10 11.58 -52.58
CA PRO A 2 89.72 10.40 -51.75
C PRO A 2 88.84 10.72 -50.51
N TRP A 3 88.61 9.72 -49.64
CA TRP A 3 88.01 9.76 -48.27
C TRP A 3 88.54 8.54 -47.44
N VAL A 4 88.20 8.37 -46.16
CA VAL A 4 88.98 8.89 -45.00
C VAL A 4 88.82 8.00 -43.72
N THR A 5 89.96 7.73 -43.06
CA THR A 5 90.30 7.58 -41.62
C THR A 5 89.16 7.36 -40.58
N ILE A 6 88.99 6.22 -39.87
CA ILE A 6 89.72 5.58 -38.70
C ILE A 6 89.51 6.37 -37.36
N GLY A 7 89.25 5.81 -36.15
CA GLY A 7 89.14 4.44 -35.54
C GLY A 7 88.36 4.49 -34.19
N ASN A 8 88.51 3.66 -33.12
CA ASN A 8 89.32 2.46 -32.83
C ASN A 8 88.90 1.69 -31.51
N VAL A 9 88.74 0.35 -31.58
CA VAL A 9 89.20 -0.72 -30.59
C VAL A 9 88.43 -1.05 -29.26
N ARG A 10 88.39 -2.38 -28.95
CA ARG A 10 87.72 -3.11 -27.82
C ARG A 10 88.68 -3.35 -26.62
N GLY A 11 88.25 -3.34 -25.35
CA GLY A 11 87.79 -4.51 -24.56
C GLY A 11 88.91 -5.11 -23.65
N PRO A 12 88.73 -6.18 -22.82
CA PRO A 12 87.47 -6.82 -22.34
C PRO A 12 87.49 -7.39 -20.87
N ARG A 13 86.34 -7.95 -20.42
CA ARG A 13 86.12 -9.09 -19.47
C ARG A 13 86.31 -8.96 -17.93
N GLY A 14 85.16 -9.03 -17.20
CA GLY A 14 84.85 -9.89 -16.00
C GLY A 14 85.60 -9.71 -14.66
N HIS A 15 85.06 -10.05 -13.48
CA HIS A 15 83.72 -10.52 -13.08
C HIS A 15 83.56 -10.39 -11.53
N GLN A 16 82.33 -10.17 -11.05
CA GLN A 16 81.86 -10.30 -9.64
C GLN A 16 82.30 -9.24 -8.60
N GLY A 17 81.37 -8.94 -7.68
CA GLY A 17 81.58 -8.11 -6.49
C GLY A 17 81.28 -8.89 -5.20
N VAL A 18 81.25 -8.20 -4.06
CA VAL A 18 80.92 -8.77 -2.74
C VAL A 18 79.63 -8.10 -2.21
N PRO A 19 78.70 -8.82 -1.55
CA PRO A 19 77.35 -8.31 -1.25
C PRO A 19 77.27 -7.58 0.10
N GLY A 20 76.33 -6.63 0.28
CA GLY A 20 76.10 -6.05 1.61
C GLY A 20 75.08 -4.92 1.83
N ASP A 21 74.56 -4.21 0.81
CA ASP A 21 73.70 -3.03 1.03
C ASP A 21 72.29 -3.19 0.39
N PRO A 22 71.18 -3.08 1.17
CA PRO A 22 69.81 -3.23 0.65
C PRO A 22 69.24 -2.05 -0.15
N LEU A 23 69.92 -0.91 -0.29
CA LEU A 23 69.28 0.35 -0.72
C LEU A 23 69.47 0.80 -2.18
N ASN A 24 69.98 -0.04 -3.10
CA ASN A 24 70.19 0.42 -4.49
C ASN A 24 69.97 -0.61 -5.63
N GLN A 25 69.01 -1.54 -5.49
CA GLN A 25 68.59 -2.42 -6.60
C GLN A 25 67.07 -2.55 -6.74
N ALA A 26 66.44 -1.46 -7.19
CA ALA A 26 65.13 -1.49 -7.84
C ALA A 26 65.03 -0.41 -8.94
N GLY A 27 66.08 -0.29 -9.75
CA GLY A 27 65.98 0.42 -11.03
C GLY A 27 64.94 -0.30 -11.90
N ALA A 28 63.84 0.40 -12.20
CA ALA A 28 62.74 -0.17 -12.96
C ALA A 28 63.10 -0.20 -14.46
N ASP A 29 63.82 -1.24 -14.88
CA ASP A 29 64.08 -1.53 -16.30
C ASP A 29 62.78 -1.98 -17.00
N PHE A 30 61.92 -1.00 -17.30
CA PHE A 30 60.83 -1.14 -18.25
C PHE A 30 61.42 -1.37 -19.64
N MET A 31 61.36 -2.62 -20.12
CA MET A 31 61.79 -3.01 -21.46
C MET A 31 60.80 -2.53 -22.54
N VAL A 32 60.73 -1.22 -22.77
CA VAL A 32 60.16 -0.65 -24.00
C VAL A 32 61.20 -0.82 -25.10
N LYS A 33 61.11 -1.93 -25.84
CA LYS A 33 61.99 -2.16 -26.99
C LYS A 33 61.58 -1.26 -28.16
N ASN A 34 62.31 -0.17 -28.35
CA ASN A 34 62.45 0.44 -29.67
C ASN A 34 63.03 -0.62 -30.62
N PHE A 35 62.37 -0.88 -31.73
CA PHE A 35 62.92 -1.72 -32.80
C PHE A 35 63.09 -0.90 -34.07
N ASP A 36 64.30 -1.00 -34.61
CA ASP A 36 64.76 -0.30 -35.78
C ASP A 36 64.23 -0.98 -37.06
N PHE A 37 63.90 -0.19 -38.07
CA PHE A 37 63.41 -0.71 -39.34
C PHE A 37 64.61 -1.10 -40.21
N LEU A 38 64.89 -2.40 -40.37
CA LEU A 38 65.31 -3.06 -41.63
C LEU A 38 65.70 -4.54 -41.41
N THR A 39 65.26 -5.39 -42.35
CA THR A 39 65.74 -6.77 -42.61
C THR A 39 65.73 -7.78 -41.45
N GLY A 40 64.63 -8.52 -41.30
CA GLY A 40 64.60 -9.80 -40.53
C GLY A 40 63.22 -10.16 -40.00
N TRP A 41 62.59 -11.22 -40.51
CA TRP A 41 61.29 -11.71 -40.03
C TRP A 41 61.43 -12.47 -38.69
N ASP A 42 61.21 -11.82 -37.54
CA ASP A 42 60.90 -12.50 -36.27
C ASP A 42 59.37 -12.64 -36.13
N LYS A 43 58.88 -13.86 -35.86
CA LYS A 43 57.45 -14.20 -35.70
C LYS A 43 56.84 -13.68 -34.38
N ARG A 44 57.49 -12.72 -33.72
CA ARG A 44 57.06 -12.09 -32.45
C ARG A 44 56.94 -10.57 -32.53
N ALA A 45 57.05 -9.98 -33.72
CA ALA A 45 56.63 -8.60 -33.95
C ALA A 45 55.08 -8.51 -34.00
N PRO A 46 54.46 -7.47 -33.42
CA PRO A 46 53.01 -7.26 -33.54
C PRO A 46 52.61 -7.07 -35.00
N ILE A 47 51.64 -7.84 -35.49
CA ILE A 47 51.08 -7.67 -36.82
C ILE A 47 50.07 -6.51 -36.77
N ILE A 48 50.52 -5.30 -37.10
CA ILE A 48 49.64 -4.15 -37.30
C ILE A 48 48.79 -4.44 -38.56
N GLY A 49 47.57 -4.94 -38.35
CA GLY A 49 46.65 -5.38 -39.41
C GLY A 49 45.98 -6.75 -39.19
N GLY A 50 46.35 -7.49 -38.14
CA GLY A 50 45.63 -8.71 -37.72
C GLY A 50 44.57 -8.43 -36.65
N LYS A 51 43.57 -9.32 -36.48
CA LYS A 51 42.57 -9.27 -35.39
C LYS A 51 43.15 -9.63 -33.99
N GLY A 52 44.40 -9.27 -33.73
CA GLY A 52 45.08 -9.51 -32.46
C GLY A 52 45.16 -8.24 -31.61
N PRO A 53 45.54 -8.35 -30.33
CA PRO A 53 45.72 -7.19 -29.47
C PRO A 53 46.85 -6.29 -29.98
N ILE A 54 46.62 -4.97 -29.95
CA ILE A 54 47.50 -3.97 -30.57
C ILE A 54 48.83 -3.84 -29.81
N PHE A 55 48.76 -3.96 -28.48
CA PHE A 55 49.90 -4.05 -27.57
C PHE A 55 49.50 -4.92 -26.37
N VAL A 56 50.43 -5.75 -25.90
CA VAL A 56 50.30 -6.55 -24.68
C VAL A 56 51.61 -6.45 -23.92
N ALA A 57 51.57 -5.88 -22.73
CA ALA A 57 52.68 -5.99 -21.80
C ALA A 57 52.51 -7.28 -20.97
N THR A 58 53.58 -8.05 -20.79
CA THR A 58 53.59 -9.30 -20.02
C THR A 58 54.57 -9.22 -18.85
N ASP A 59 54.29 -9.93 -17.76
CA ASP A 59 55.21 -10.11 -16.65
C ASP A 59 56.36 -11.08 -17.01
N ARG A 60 57.34 -11.22 -16.11
CA ARG A 60 58.48 -12.14 -16.28
C ARG A 60 58.11 -13.63 -16.40
N ASN A 61 56.84 -13.98 -16.14
CA ASN A 61 56.28 -15.33 -16.25
C ASN A 61 55.34 -15.46 -17.47
N SER A 62 55.39 -14.50 -18.40
CA SER A 62 54.54 -14.42 -19.60
C SER A 62 53.04 -14.25 -19.32
N LYS A 63 52.65 -13.73 -18.15
CA LYS A 63 51.26 -13.36 -17.88
C LYS A 63 50.95 -11.98 -18.41
N GLU A 64 49.86 -11.82 -19.15
CA GLU A 64 49.39 -10.52 -19.62
C GLU A 64 49.09 -9.60 -18.43
N THR A 65 49.50 -8.33 -18.53
CA THR A 65 49.10 -7.29 -17.59
C THR A 65 47.81 -6.61 -18.06
N TRP A 66 47.20 -5.82 -17.17
CA TRP A 66 45.92 -5.14 -17.38
C TRP A 66 45.90 -4.06 -18.48
N LEU A 67 47.02 -3.87 -19.19
CA LEU A 67 47.19 -2.91 -20.29
C LEU A 67 47.31 -3.65 -21.62
N GLY A 68 46.15 -4.02 -22.17
CA GLY A 68 46.01 -4.55 -23.53
C GLY A 68 44.76 -4.01 -24.20
N ALA A 69 44.87 -3.66 -25.48
CA ALA A 69 43.78 -3.15 -26.30
C ALA A 69 43.42 -4.12 -27.43
N ARG A 70 42.12 -4.36 -27.63
CA ARG A 70 41.55 -5.12 -28.75
C ARG A 70 41.81 -4.41 -30.08
N GLY A 71 41.96 -5.20 -31.16
CA GLY A 71 42.25 -4.69 -32.50
C GLY A 71 41.02 -4.11 -33.21
N GLU A 72 39.83 -4.52 -32.81
CA GLU A 72 38.55 -4.18 -33.43
C GLU A 72 37.96 -2.84 -32.95
N ASP A 73 38.15 -2.47 -31.69
CA ASP A 73 37.52 -1.29 -31.07
C ASP A 73 38.48 -0.45 -30.20
N GLY A 74 39.72 -0.90 -29.99
CA GLY A 74 40.67 -0.27 -29.06
C GLY A 74 40.28 -0.40 -27.58
N GLY A 75 39.21 -1.14 -27.26
CA GLY A 75 38.75 -1.39 -25.90
C GLY A 75 39.65 -2.38 -25.15
N PRO A 76 39.51 -2.52 -23.82
CA PRO A 76 40.32 -3.45 -23.04
C PRO A 76 40.13 -4.89 -23.50
N THR A 77 41.20 -5.68 -23.56
CA THR A 77 41.09 -7.14 -23.82
C THR A 77 40.28 -7.84 -22.73
N ASP A 78 39.72 -9.01 -23.04
CA ASP A 78 38.93 -9.78 -22.06
C ASP A 78 39.75 -10.16 -20.82
N THR A 79 41.06 -10.42 -20.99
CA THR A 79 42.01 -10.61 -19.88
C THR A 79 42.14 -9.35 -19.01
N ALA A 80 42.24 -8.17 -19.62
CA ALA A 80 42.30 -6.89 -18.92
C ALA A 80 40.96 -6.60 -18.20
N LEU A 81 39.82 -6.87 -18.85
CA LEU A 81 38.49 -6.74 -18.27
C LEU A 81 38.33 -7.65 -17.05
N TRP A 82 38.74 -8.93 -17.15
CA TRP A 82 38.73 -9.89 -16.04
C TRP A 82 39.62 -9.45 -14.88
N HIS A 83 40.81 -8.92 -15.16
CA HIS A 83 41.69 -8.37 -14.12
C HIS A 83 41.10 -7.13 -13.46
N MET A 84 40.50 -6.22 -14.23
CA MET A 84 39.80 -5.04 -13.70
C MET A 84 38.62 -5.44 -12.82
N GLN A 85 37.75 -6.34 -13.30
CA GLN A 85 36.59 -6.85 -12.55
C GLN A 85 37.02 -7.46 -11.20
N ASN A 86 38.00 -8.36 -11.20
CA ASN A 86 38.48 -9.00 -9.96
C ASN A 86 39.24 -8.04 -9.02
N ARG A 87 39.92 -7.01 -9.53
CA ARG A 87 40.67 -6.05 -8.69
C ARG A 87 39.83 -4.90 -8.17
N LEU A 88 38.80 -4.49 -8.91
CA LEU A 88 37.85 -3.44 -8.53
C LEU A 88 36.61 -4.00 -7.81
N GLY A 89 36.43 -5.33 -7.76
CA GLY A 89 35.25 -5.98 -7.17
C GLY A 89 33.97 -5.81 -8.00
N VAL A 90 34.11 -5.50 -9.29
CA VAL A 90 32.99 -5.28 -10.22
C VAL A 90 32.56 -6.61 -10.80
N HIS A 91 31.60 -7.26 -10.14
CA HIS A 91 30.97 -8.48 -10.63
C HIS A 91 29.71 -8.13 -11.43
N GLN A 92 29.64 -8.56 -12.70
CA GLN A 92 28.37 -8.57 -13.42
C GLN A 92 27.45 -9.62 -12.79
N HIS A 93 26.36 -9.18 -12.17
CA HIS A 93 25.25 -10.05 -11.82
C HIS A 93 24.31 -10.15 -13.03
N PRO A 94 23.79 -11.35 -13.37
CA PRO A 94 22.88 -11.51 -14.51
C PRO A 94 21.55 -10.74 -14.36
N ASP A 95 21.22 -10.33 -13.14
CA ASP A 95 19.92 -9.73 -12.77
C ASP A 95 20.02 -8.23 -12.43
N ALA A 96 21.15 -7.57 -12.68
CA ALA A 96 21.38 -6.17 -12.33
C ALA A 96 21.86 -5.35 -13.54
N SER A 97 20.99 -4.48 -14.05
CA SER A 97 21.24 -3.64 -15.23
C SER A 97 22.22 -2.48 -14.95
N VAL A 98 22.28 -1.97 -13.72
CA VAL A 98 23.34 -1.06 -13.24
C VAL A 98 23.71 -1.39 -11.80
N SER A 99 25.01 -1.55 -11.53
CA SER A 99 25.56 -1.53 -10.17
C SER A 99 26.77 -0.60 -10.12
N TRP A 100 26.82 0.25 -9.09
CA TRP A 100 27.99 1.05 -8.76
C TRP A 100 28.19 1.06 -7.25
N ALA A 101 29.45 1.03 -6.83
CA ALA A 101 29.80 1.10 -5.43
C ALA A 101 30.96 2.08 -5.25
N VAL A 102 30.77 3.05 -4.35
CA VAL A 102 31.87 3.85 -3.82
C VAL A 102 32.35 3.16 -2.54
N THR A 103 33.61 2.71 -2.56
CA THR A 103 34.28 2.14 -1.39
C THR A 103 34.99 3.25 -0.63
N ASP A 104 34.85 3.28 0.70
CA ASP A 104 35.65 4.19 1.53
C ASP A 104 37.02 3.62 1.89
N ALA A 105 37.84 4.42 2.58
CA ALA A 105 39.18 4.03 3.03
C ALA A 105 39.21 2.84 4.02
N ALA A 106 38.06 2.39 4.52
CA ALA A 106 37.90 1.22 5.39
C ALA A 106 37.30 0.02 4.63
N TRP A 107 37.32 0.02 3.29
CA TRP A 107 36.76 -1.02 2.42
C TRP A 107 35.25 -1.25 2.60
N ARG A 108 34.50 -0.24 3.06
CA ARG A 108 33.04 -0.34 3.21
C ARG A 108 32.36 0.07 1.91
N TYR A 109 31.50 -0.80 1.39
CA TYR A 109 30.74 -0.56 0.15
C TYR A 109 29.52 0.35 0.38
N THR A 110 29.44 1.40 -0.43
CA THR A 110 28.18 2.11 -0.71
C THR A 110 27.39 1.28 -1.70
N GLU A 111 26.31 0.64 -1.25
CA GLU A 111 25.52 -0.28 -2.07
C GLU A 111 24.37 0.50 -2.74
N MET A 112 24.55 0.90 -4.01
CA MET A 112 23.47 1.36 -4.89
C MET A 112 23.28 0.36 -6.03
N ARG A 113 22.09 -0.26 -6.04
CA ARG A 113 21.64 -1.22 -7.05
C ARG A 113 20.25 -0.79 -7.51
N LEU A 114 19.97 -0.99 -8.79
CA LEU A 114 18.63 -0.88 -9.34
C LEU A 114 18.24 -2.22 -9.98
N ASP A 115 16.95 -2.56 -9.94
CA ASP A 115 16.38 -3.65 -10.74
C ASP A 115 16.17 -3.23 -12.22
N ASN A 116 15.59 -4.12 -13.03
CA ASN A 116 15.39 -3.86 -14.47
C ASN A 116 14.29 -2.82 -14.73
N GLU A 117 13.49 -2.52 -13.72
CA GLU A 117 12.41 -1.55 -13.71
C GLU A 117 12.87 -0.19 -13.14
N GLY A 118 14.11 -0.09 -12.65
CA GLY A 118 14.73 1.13 -12.12
C GLY A 118 14.49 1.40 -10.64
N ASN A 119 13.95 0.44 -9.87
CA ASN A 119 13.72 0.56 -8.43
C ASN A 119 14.93 0.08 -7.62
N VAL A 120 15.07 0.57 -6.39
CA VAL A 120 16.06 0.04 -5.44
C VAL A 120 15.54 -1.27 -4.84
N PRO A 121 16.24 -2.43 -4.96
CA PRO A 121 15.76 -3.70 -4.43
C PRO A 121 15.58 -3.69 -2.90
N ASP A 122 14.55 -4.39 -2.40
CA ASP A 122 14.18 -4.44 -0.97
C ASP A 122 15.35 -4.73 -0.02
N ALA A 123 16.24 -5.66 -0.40
CA ALA A 123 17.41 -6.01 0.42
C ALA A 123 18.38 -4.83 0.63
N VAL A 124 18.45 -3.90 -0.33
CA VAL A 124 19.24 -2.68 -0.23
C VAL A 124 18.52 -1.65 0.65
N LEU A 125 17.21 -1.48 0.48
CA LEU A 125 16.38 -0.60 1.33
C LEU A 125 16.45 -1.02 2.82
N GLN A 126 16.36 -2.31 3.14
CA GLN A 126 16.49 -2.82 4.51
C GLN A 126 17.88 -2.56 5.12
N ARG A 127 18.94 -2.64 4.31
CA ARG A 127 20.31 -2.32 4.73
C ARG A 127 20.53 -0.83 4.91
N TRP A 128 19.92 0.02 4.09
CA TRP A 128 19.96 1.46 4.26
C TRP A 128 19.20 1.88 5.52
N ALA A 129 17.98 1.36 5.73
CA ALA A 129 17.19 1.64 6.92
C ALA A 129 17.95 1.31 8.22
N SER A 130 18.55 0.12 8.29
CA SER A 130 19.34 -0.30 9.46
C SER A 130 20.63 0.52 9.68
N ARG A 131 21.25 1.04 8.61
CA ARG A 131 22.47 1.88 8.71
C ARG A 131 22.19 3.36 8.99
N MET A 132 21.08 3.91 8.49
CA MET A 132 20.71 5.32 8.65
C MET A 132 20.08 5.64 10.01
N GLY A 133 19.94 4.65 10.90
CA GLY A 133 19.22 4.83 12.16
C GLY A 133 17.71 5.05 11.97
N ALA A 134 17.18 4.72 10.79
CA ALA A 134 15.73 4.67 10.53
C ALA A 134 15.13 3.43 11.23
N ALA A 135 15.02 3.55 12.55
CA ALA A 135 14.46 2.57 13.50
C ALA A 135 15.10 1.16 13.46
N THR A 136 16.24 1.00 14.16
CA THR A 136 16.73 -0.32 14.63
C THR A 136 16.33 -0.64 16.07
N GLY A 137 15.65 0.28 16.77
CA GLY A 137 14.60 -0.17 17.67
C GLY A 137 13.48 -0.74 16.80
N SER A 138 13.08 -1.99 17.03
CA SER A 138 12.01 -2.62 16.25
C SER A 138 10.79 -1.71 16.26
N GLY A 139 10.43 -1.16 15.08
CA GLY A 139 9.16 -0.51 14.90
C GLY A 139 8.03 -1.46 15.30
N LEU A 140 6.91 -0.92 15.76
CA LEU A 140 5.79 -1.72 16.26
C LEU A 140 5.46 -2.82 15.23
N ALA A 141 5.35 -4.06 15.70
CA ALA A 141 5.04 -5.22 14.86
C ALA A 141 3.53 -5.43 14.72
N THR A 142 3.09 -6.14 13.67
CA THR A 142 1.66 -6.48 13.47
C THR A 142 1.04 -7.26 14.65
N GLY A 143 1.87 -7.99 15.40
CA GLY A 143 1.46 -8.70 16.61
C GLY A 143 1.27 -7.81 17.83
N ASP A 144 1.82 -6.59 17.83
CA ASP A 144 1.88 -5.76 19.03
C ASP A 144 0.50 -5.33 19.51
N ARG A 145 0.41 -5.19 20.83
CA ARG A 145 -0.80 -4.82 21.56
C ARG A 145 -0.51 -3.63 22.47
N TYR A 146 -1.51 -2.79 22.66
CA TYR A 146 -1.51 -1.72 23.65
C TYR A 146 -2.64 -1.95 24.65
N ILE A 147 -2.48 -1.41 25.86
CA ILE A 147 -3.52 -1.40 26.89
C ILE A 147 -4.33 -0.12 26.69
N THR A 148 -5.64 -0.27 26.53
CA THR A 148 -6.59 0.85 26.43
C THR A 148 -6.93 1.41 27.83
N SER A 149 -7.62 2.55 27.89
CA SER A 149 -7.97 3.20 29.17
C SER A 149 -8.89 2.38 30.08
N ASP A 150 -9.58 1.36 29.55
CA ASP A 150 -10.39 0.41 30.33
C ASP A 150 -9.60 -0.84 30.78
N GLY A 151 -8.29 -0.91 30.48
CA GLY A 151 -7.42 -2.03 30.82
C GLY A 151 -7.42 -3.17 29.81
N SER A 152 -8.22 -3.11 28.73
CA SER A 152 -8.26 -4.17 27.72
C SER A 152 -7.11 -4.11 26.71
N LEU A 153 -6.66 -5.27 26.24
CA LEU A 153 -5.63 -5.40 25.21
C LEU A 153 -6.22 -5.20 23.81
N SER A 154 -5.72 -4.20 23.09
CA SER A 154 -6.11 -3.86 21.71
C SER A 154 -4.92 -3.90 20.75
N PRO A 155 -5.13 -4.15 19.44
CA PRO A 155 -4.03 -4.24 18.48
C PRO A 155 -3.43 -2.88 18.15
N VAL A 156 -2.12 -2.81 17.91
CA VAL A 156 -1.52 -1.58 17.37
C VAL A 156 -1.99 -1.35 15.93
N PHE A 157 -1.87 -2.38 15.08
CA PHE A 157 -2.21 -2.33 13.65
C PHE A 157 -3.53 -3.05 13.35
N PRO A 158 -4.22 -2.65 12.27
CA PRO A 158 -5.38 -3.37 11.77
C PRO A 158 -4.97 -4.70 11.12
N ASP A 159 -5.92 -5.63 11.07
CA ASP A 159 -5.85 -6.80 10.21
C ASP A 159 -6.06 -6.37 8.75
N VAL A 160 -4.96 -6.31 8.02
CA VAL A 160 -4.94 -5.96 6.59
C VAL A 160 -5.40 -7.11 5.69
N LYS A 161 -5.64 -8.31 6.22
CA LYS A 161 -6.19 -9.44 5.43
C LYS A 161 -7.70 -9.40 5.32
N ASN A 162 -8.37 -8.52 6.06
CA ASN A 162 -9.82 -8.37 6.07
C ASN A 162 -10.23 -6.91 5.87
N ILE A 163 -11.10 -6.68 4.90
CA ILE A 163 -11.71 -5.37 4.61
C ILE A 163 -13.21 -5.47 4.85
N THR A 164 -13.82 -4.54 5.58
CA THR A 164 -15.28 -4.54 5.81
C THR A 164 -15.91 -3.19 5.50
N ILE A 165 -17.00 -3.18 4.74
CA ILE A 165 -17.83 -1.98 4.55
C ILE A 165 -19.09 -2.03 5.42
N TRP A 166 -19.34 -0.95 6.15
CA TRP A 166 -20.57 -0.74 6.93
C TRP A 166 -21.36 0.42 6.33
N GLY A 167 -22.64 0.20 6.04
CA GLY A 167 -23.49 1.23 5.45
C GLY A 167 -24.89 0.74 5.15
N SER A 168 -25.65 1.54 4.40
CA SER A 168 -26.99 1.14 3.95
C SER A 168 -26.98 0.57 2.52
N SER A 169 -27.97 0.88 1.69
CA SER A 169 -28.14 0.33 0.33
C SER A 169 -26.98 0.66 -0.63
N SER A 170 -26.28 1.78 -0.44
CA SER A 170 -25.10 2.11 -1.26
C SER A 170 -23.90 1.20 -0.96
N ALA A 171 -23.71 0.83 0.32
CA ALA A 171 -22.72 -0.17 0.72
C ALA A 171 -23.12 -1.59 0.32
N GLU A 172 -24.40 -1.93 0.43
CA GLU A 172 -24.93 -3.22 -0.02
C GLU A 172 -24.68 -3.42 -1.53
N ARG A 173 -25.08 -2.44 -2.36
CA ARG A 173 -25.03 -2.53 -3.82
C ARG A 173 -23.64 -2.38 -4.44
N ILE A 174 -22.71 -1.66 -3.82
CA ILE A 174 -21.34 -1.53 -4.35
C ILE A 174 -20.54 -2.85 -4.25
N GLY A 175 -21.00 -3.82 -3.44
CA GLY A 175 -20.21 -4.98 -3.01
C GLY A 175 -19.52 -5.78 -4.12
N ALA A 176 -20.20 -6.03 -5.25
CA ALA A 176 -19.61 -6.77 -6.36
C ALA A 176 -18.48 -5.98 -7.07
N ALA A 177 -18.72 -4.70 -7.34
CA ALA A 177 -17.73 -3.81 -7.97
C ALA A 177 -16.53 -3.57 -7.05
N LEU A 178 -16.77 -3.38 -5.75
CA LEU A 178 -15.72 -3.15 -4.76
C LEU A 178 -14.89 -4.41 -4.50
N SER A 179 -15.53 -5.59 -4.43
CA SER A 179 -14.81 -6.87 -4.33
C SER A 179 -13.86 -7.09 -5.52
N SER A 180 -14.31 -6.75 -6.74
CA SER A 180 -13.47 -6.79 -7.95
C SER A 180 -12.29 -5.81 -7.86
N ALA A 181 -12.55 -4.55 -7.50
CA ALA A 181 -11.51 -3.52 -7.37
C ALA A 181 -10.46 -3.85 -6.28
N LEU A 182 -10.85 -4.61 -5.26
CA LEU A 182 -9.97 -5.03 -4.16
C LEU A 182 -9.27 -6.37 -4.41
N ALA A 183 -9.58 -7.13 -5.46
CA ALA A 183 -9.03 -8.47 -5.68
C ALA A 183 -7.49 -8.52 -5.70
N SER A 184 -6.84 -7.47 -6.23
CA SER A 184 -5.38 -7.32 -6.25
C SER A 184 -4.72 -7.16 -4.87
N THR A 185 -5.49 -6.86 -3.83
CA THR A 185 -5.00 -6.65 -2.45
C THR A 185 -4.73 -7.96 -1.70
N GLY A 186 -5.28 -9.08 -2.18
CA GLY A 186 -5.30 -10.36 -1.46
C GLY A 186 -6.14 -10.39 -0.18
N ALA A 187 -6.81 -9.29 0.18
CA ALA A 187 -7.66 -9.21 1.37
C ALA A 187 -9.07 -9.77 1.09
N THR A 188 -9.65 -10.40 2.11
CA THR A 188 -11.05 -10.85 2.08
C THR A 188 -11.97 -9.67 2.34
N PHE A 189 -12.90 -9.42 1.41
CA PHE A 189 -13.87 -8.34 1.51
C PHE A 189 -15.19 -8.83 2.10
N HIS A 190 -15.67 -8.14 3.14
CA HIS A 190 -16.92 -8.42 3.85
C HIS A 190 -17.91 -7.27 3.64
N ASN A 191 -19.08 -7.57 3.07
CA ASN A 191 -20.12 -6.57 2.85
C ASN A 191 -21.15 -6.61 3.99
N GLU A 192 -21.06 -5.64 4.90
CA GLU A 192 -22.03 -5.43 5.98
C GLU A 192 -23.00 -4.27 5.69
N GLY A 193 -23.15 -3.90 4.41
CA GLY A 193 -24.23 -3.04 3.94
C GLY A 193 -25.61 -3.72 3.99
N LYS A 194 -26.66 -2.96 4.32
CA LYS A 194 -28.07 -3.40 4.19
C LYS A 194 -28.99 -2.23 3.83
N GLY A 195 -29.80 -2.40 2.78
CA GLY A 195 -30.79 -1.41 2.35
C GLY A 195 -31.79 -1.01 3.43
N ALA A 196 -32.29 0.22 3.32
CA ALA A 196 -33.20 0.89 4.26
C ALA A 196 -32.74 1.05 5.73
N GLU A 197 -31.62 0.47 6.17
CA GLU A 197 -31.09 0.71 7.51
C GLU A 197 -30.64 2.16 7.75
N THR A 198 -30.90 2.65 8.96
CA THR A 198 -30.42 3.96 9.45
C THR A 198 -29.04 3.83 10.08
N SER A 199 -28.35 4.96 10.33
CA SER A 199 -27.09 4.98 11.08
C SER A 199 -27.20 4.30 12.45
N GLN A 200 -28.36 4.34 13.12
CA GLN A 200 -28.57 3.67 14.40
C GLN A 200 -28.59 2.14 14.25
N HIS A 201 -29.27 1.59 13.24
CA HIS A 201 -29.27 0.14 12.97
C HIS A 201 -27.86 -0.36 12.64
N ILE A 202 -27.15 0.35 11.76
CA ILE A 202 -25.79 -0.02 11.34
C ILE A 202 -24.83 0.04 12.54
N SER A 203 -24.93 1.07 13.39
CA SER A 203 -24.11 1.21 14.59
C SER A 203 -24.43 0.16 15.67
N ALA A 204 -25.68 -0.31 15.74
CA ALA A 204 -26.07 -1.43 16.60
C ALA A 204 -25.55 -2.78 16.10
N ARG A 205 -25.49 -3.00 14.78
CA ARG A 205 -24.87 -4.21 14.17
C ARG A 205 -23.34 -4.20 14.24
N LEU A 206 -22.71 -3.02 14.11
CA LEU A 206 -21.28 -2.83 14.32
C LEU A 206 -20.91 -2.94 15.81
N GLY A 207 -21.79 -2.50 16.71
CA GLY A 207 -21.55 -2.50 18.16
C GLY A 207 -20.91 -1.22 18.69
N SER A 208 -20.72 -0.20 17.84
CA SER A 208 -20.25 1.13 18.23
C SER A 208 -21.28 1.89 19.06
N VAL A 209 -22.57 1.67 18.77
CA VAL A 209 -23.70 2.08 19.60
C VAL A 209 -24.65 0.89 19.66
N PRO A 210 -24.42 -0.09 20.58
CA PRO A 210 -25.22 -1.30 20.64
C PRO A 210 -26.69 -0.97 20.94
N ALA A 211 -27.61 -1.84 20.48
CA ALA A 211 -29.02 -1.68 20.79
C ALA A 211 -29.24 -1.78 22.31
N LEU A 212 -29.86 -0.76 22.92
CA LEU A 212 -30.12 -0.73 24.36
C LEU A 212 -31.52 -1.30 24.62
N LEU A 213 -31.56 -2.58 25.00
CA LEU A 213 -32.79 -3.38 25.01
C LEU A 213 -33.44 -3.44 26.39
N THR A 214 -34.77 -3.37 26.41
CA THR A 214 -35.60 -3.72 27.56
C THR A 214 -36.45 -4.93 27.19
N VAL A 215 -36.39 -5.99 28.00
CA VAL A 215 -37.14 -7.23 27.74
C VAL A 215 -38.54 -7.12 28.33
N ALA A 216 -39.56 -7.52 27.59
CA ALA A 216 -40.94 -7.59 28.10
C ALA A 216 -41.00 -8.55 29.30
N GLY A 217 -41.55 -8.09 30.43
CA GLY A 217 -41.54 -8.84 31.69
C GLY A 217 -40.18 -8.87 32.41
N GLY A 218 -39.15 -8.18 31.90
CA GLY A 218 -37.84 -8.03 32.57
C GLY A 218 -36.96 -9.29 32.58
N SER A 219 -37.30 -10.34 31.82
CA SER A 219 -36.51 -11.58 31.77
C SER A 219 -36.59 -12.27 30.41
N ILE A 220 -35.46 -12.80 29.96
CA ILE A 220 -35.39 -13.71 28.81
C ILE A 220 -35.93 -15.08 29.26
N PRO A 221 -36.95 -15.66 28.60
CA PRO A 221 -37.53 -16.95 28.99
C PRO A 221 -36.56 -18.11 28.75
N ALA A 222 -36.82 -19.24 29.42
CA ALA A 222 -36.00 -20.45 29.32
C ALA A 222 -35.77 -20.95 27.88
N SER A 223 -36.76 -20.78 27.00
CA SER A 223 -36.67 -21.10 25.57
C SER A 223 -37.53 -20.13 24.73
N GLY A 224 -37.29 -20.10 23.42
CA GLY A 224 -38.11 -19.34 22.47
C GLY A 224 -37.80 -17.84 22.37
N PRO A 225 -38.68 -17.10 21.65
CA PRO A 225 -38.57 -15.66 21.46
C PRO A 225 -39.15 -14.87 22.64
N VAL A 226 -38.69 -13.63 22.81
CA VAL A 226 -39.30 -12.64 23.69
C VAL A 226 -39.30 -11.26 23.03
N THR A 227 -40.39 -10.52 23.20
CA THR A 227 -40.49 -9.12 22.76
C THR A 227 -39.51 -8.26 23.54
N VAL A 228 -38.82 -7.37 22.84
CA VAL A 228 -37.95 -6.34 23.42
C VAL A 228 -38.29 -4.97 22.86
N THR A 229 -37.88 -3.91 23.54
CA THR A 229 -37.88 -2.54 22.99
C THR A 229 -36.46 -2.00 22.99
N ALA A 230 -36.09 -1.23 21.96
CA ALA A 230 -34.81 -0.53 21.89
C ALA A 230 -35.02 0.96 22.14
N SER A 231 -34.28 1.56 23.05
CA SER A 231 -34.42 3.00 23.37
C SER A 231 -33.68 3.94 22.42
N ASN A 232 -32.73 3.40 21.64
CA ASN A 232 -31.81 4.17 20.79
C ASN A 232 -31.94 3.90 19.28
N MET A 233 -32.89 3.05 18.85
CA MET A 233 -33.19 2.81 17.44
C MET A 233 -34.66 2.44 17.24
N GLY A 234 -35.27 2.84 16.12
CA GLY A 234 -36.65 2.53 15.78
C GLY A 234 -36.82 1.15 15.14
N ASN A 235 -38.03 0.59 15.22
CA ASN A 235 -38.38 -0.66 14.53
C ASN A 235 -38.21 -0.55 13.01
N SER A 236 -37.83 -1.62 12.33
CA SER A 236 -37.81 -1.69 10.87
C SER A 236 -37.87 -3.14 10.38
N ALA A 237 -38.85 -3.44 9.52
CA ALA A 237 -38.93 -4.74 8.83
C ALA A 237 -37.73 -4.99 7.90
N GLU A 238 -36.97 -3.95 7.56
CA GLU A 238 -35.76 -4.04 6.73
C GLU A 238 -34.46 -4.09 7.56
N MET A 239 -34.51 -4.11 8.89
CA MET A 239 -33.29 -4.31 9.67
C MET A 239 -32.73 -5.72 9.42
N LYS A 240 -31.43 -5.84 9.08
CA LYS A 240 -30.77 -7.15 8.92
C LYS A 240 -30.80 -7.88 10.27
N PRO A 241 -31.43 -9.08 10.38
CA PRO A 241 -31.35 -9.90 11.57
C PRO A 241 -29.88 -10.17 11.95
N PHE A 242 -29.52 -9.97 13.21
CA PHE A 242 -28.12 -10.11 13.63
C PHE A 242 -27.95 -10.85 14.97
N VAL A 243 -26.88 -11.64 15.03
CA VAL A 243 -26.55 -12.49 16.18
C VAL A 243 -25.63 -11.73 17.14
N GLY A 244 -25.84 -11.96 18.42
CA GLY A 244 -25.12 -11.30 19.50
C GLY A 244 -25.44 -11.90 20.86
N ALA A 245 -25.19 -11.16 21.93
CA ALA A 245 -25.55 -11.54 23.29
C ALA A 245 -26.29 -10.42 24.02
N LEU A 246 -27.38 -10.78 24.72
CA LEU A 246 -28.12 -9.90 25.64
C LEU A 246 -27.93 -10.43 27.06
N ASN A 247 -27.31 -9.62 27.95
CA ASN A 247 -26.92 -10.05 29.30
C ASN A 247 -26.20 -11.41 29.33
N GLY A 248 -25.24 -11.62 28.41
CA GLY A 248 -24.51 -12.90 28.23
C GLY A 248 -25.28 -14.01 27.50
N VAL A 249 -26.60 -13.93 27.38
CA VAL A 249 -27.41 -14.93 26.64
C VAL A 249 -27.23 -14.72 25.13
N LYS A 250 -26.66 -15.71 24.45
CA LYS A 250 -26.51 -15.71 22.98
C LYS A 250 -27.87 -15.83 22.30
N GLY A 251 -28.09 -15.02 21.27
CA GLY A 251 -29.33 -15.02 20.50
C GLY A 251 -29.27 -14.14 19.26
N GLN A 252 -30.40 -14.05 18.58
CA GLN A 252 -30.59 -13.16 17.43
C GLN A 252 -31.58 -12.05 17.80
N LEU A 253 -31.27 -10.82 17.39
CA LEU A 253 -32.21 -9.71 17.39
C LEU A 253 -32.83 -9.58 15.99
N THR A 254 -34.15 -9.54 15.93
CA THR A 254 -34.94 -9.32 14.71
C THR A 254 -35.91 -8.16 14.92
N SER A 255 -36.44 -7.59 13.83
CA SER A 255 -37.39 -6.49 13.87
C SER A 255 -38.45 -6.64 12.77
N THR A 256 -39.68 -6.24 13.09
CA THR A 256 -40.73 -5.93 12.11
C THR A 256 -40.87 -4.41 12.02
N SER A 257 -41.90 -3.89 11.34
CA SER A 257 -42.21 -2.45 11.40
C SER A 257 -42.66 -1.95 12.78
N THR A 258 -43.02 -2.85 13.71
CA THR A 258 -43.65 -2.47 15.00
C THR A 258 -43.08 -3.17 16.24
N VAL A 259 -42.28 -4.23 16.08
CA VAL A 259 -41.81 -5.07 17.20
C VAL A 259 -40.33 -5.45 16.99
N PHE A 260 -39.52 -5.33 18.04
CA PHE A 260 -38.25 -6.07 18.13
C PHE A 260 -38.45 -7.38 18.89
N THR A 261 -37.77 -8.43 18.43
CA THR A 261 -37.80 -9.75 19.06
C THR A 261 -36.38 -10.22 19.31
N PHE A 262 -36.09 -10.63 20.54
CA PHE A 262 -34.87 -11.38 20.87
C PHE A 262 -35.20 -12.87 20.98
N THR A 263 -34.47 -13.71 20.25
CA THR A 263 -34.61 -15.17 20.32
C THR A 263 -33.29 -15.77 20.77
N ARG A 264 -33.27 -16.45 21.94
CA ARG A 264 -32.07 -17.15 22.42
C ARG A 264 -31.71 -18.32 21.49
N SER A 265 -30.43 -18.52 21.23
CA SER A 265 -29.93 -19.56 20.31
C SER A 265 -30.07 -20.98 20.85
N THR A 266 -30.09 -21.13 22.18
CA THR A 266 -30.14 -22.41 22.89
C THR A 266 -31.04 -22.29 24.12
N PRO A 267 -31.89 -23.28 24.43
CA PRO A 267 -32.60 -23.33 25.70
C PRO A 267 -31.66 -23.33 26.91
N GLY A 268 -32.17 -22.92 28.07
CA GLY A 268 -31.44 -22.83 29.33
C GLY A 268 -32.27 -22.11 30.39
N GLU A 269 -31.66 -21.62 31.46
CA GLU A 269 -32.40 -20.93 32.54
C GLU A 269 -33.02 -19.60 32.10
N THR A 270 -34.11 -19.21 32.76
CA THR A 270 -34.69 -17.86 32.64
C THR A 270 -33.69 -16.84 33.17
N THR A 271 -33.47 -15.74 32.45
CA THR A 271 -32.42 -14.76 32.76
C THR A 271 -33.01 -13.36 32.93
N SER A 272 -32.91 -12.79 34.13
CA SER A 272 -33.32 -11.40 34.36
C SER A 272 -32.44 -10.43 33.57
N VAL A 273 -33.03 -9.35 33.04
CA VAL A 273 -32.34 -8.34 32.23
C VAL A 273 -32.79 -6.95 32.66
N VAL A 274 -31.82 -6.11 33.04
CA VAL A 274 -32.06 -4.70 33.39
C VAL A 274 -32.49 -3.92 32.15
N ALA A 275 -33.45 -3.00 32.30
CA ALA A 275 -33.89 -2.15 31.20
C ALA A 275 -32.72 -1.35 30.59
N GLY A 276 -32.64 -1.31 29.26
CA GLY A 276 -31.55 -0.67 28.53
C GLY A 276 -30.24 -1.46 28.47
N THR A 277 -30.24 -2.77 28.79
CA THR A 277 -29.04 -3.61 28.64
C THR A 277 -28.59 -3.67 27.17
N ALA A 278 -27.30 -3.45 26.93
CA ALA A 278 -26.73 -3.49 25.58
C ALA A 278 -26.79 -4.91 24.97
N PHE A 279 -27.25 -4.99 23.72
CA PHE A 279 -27.09 -6.17 22.87
C PHE A 279 -25.76 -6.09 22.12
N ILE A 280 -24.83 -7.00 22.41
CA ILE A 280 -23.47 -6.98 21.87
C ILE A 280 -23.41 -7.85 20.60
N PRO A 281 -23.18 -7.27 19.40
CA PRO A 281 -23.21 -8.02 18.15
C PRO A 281 -21.94 -8.85 17.93
N THR A 282 -22.09 -10.07 17.40
CA THR A 282 -20.96 -10.97 17.13
C THR A 282 -20.09 -10.47 15.96
N ILE A 283 -20.69 -10.18 14.81
CA ILE A 283 -19.95 -9.78 13.58
C ILE A 283 -19.24 -8.44 13.79
N GLY A 284 -19.96 -7.44 14.31
CA GLY A 284 -19.41 -6.12 14.63
C GLY A 284 -18.18 -6.22 15.52
N THR A 285 -18.29 -6.93 16.66
CA THR A 285 -17.19 -7.15 17.60
C THR A 285 -16.00 -7.88 16.97
N ALA A 286 -16.23 -8.89 16.13
CA ALA A 286 -15.17 -9.62 15.43
C ALA A 286 -14.45 -8.74 14.39
N SER A 287 -15.19 -7.89 13.68
CA SER A 287 -14.65 -7.01 12.63
C SER A 287 -13.88 -5.78 13.13
N ARG A 288 -13.83 -5.55 14.46
CA ARG A 288 -13.20 -4.36 15.07
C ARG A 288 -11.73 -4.13 14.71
N GLN A 289 -11.04 -5.12 14.14
CA GLN A 289 -9.63 -5.03 13.75
C GLN A 289 -9.43 -4.80 12.25
N HIS A 290 -10.47 -4.96 11.42
CA HIS A 290 -10.37 -4.94 9.96
C HIS A 290 -10.04 -3.53 9.43
N VAL A 291 -9.46 -3.48 8.23
CA VAL A 291 -9.52 -2.26 7.41
C VAL A 291 -11.01 -1.98 7.12
N THR A 292 -11.49 -0.78 7.47
CA THR A 292 -12.94 -0.53 7.53
C THR A 292 -13.37 0.63 6.66
N PHE A 293 -14.46 0.48 5.91
CA PHE A 293 -15.11 1.57 5.20
C PHE A 293 -16.43 1.93 5.88
N LEU A 294 -16.64 3.20 6.21
CA LEU A 294 -17.85 3.71 6.85
C LEU A 294 -18.65 4.54 5.84
N TRP A 295 -19.84 4.05 5.45
CA TRP A 295 -20.77 4.72 4.54
C TRP A 295 -22.20 4.67 5.10
N MET A 296 -22.35 5.06 6.36
CA MET A 296 -23.56 4.88 7.16
C MET A 296 -24.37 6.17 7.32
N GLY A 297 -25.70 6.07 7.31
CA GLY A 297 -26.58 7.19 7.66
C GLY A 297 -27.28 7.92 6.51
N LYS A 298 -27.05 7.56 5.24
CA LYS A 298 -27.74 8.20 4.10
C LYS A 298 -29.28 8.23 4.26
N ASN A 299 -29.87 7.15 4.77
CA ASN A 299 -31.32 7.03 4.99
C ASN A 299 -31.87 7.95 6.10
N ASN A 300 -31.01 8.55 6.93
CA ASN A 300 -31.41 9.57 7.90
C ASN A 300 -31.54 10.96 7.22
N LEU A 301 -30.76 11.24 6.17
CA LEU A 301 -30.50 12.59 5.66
C LEU A 301 -31.71 13.27 5.03
N SER A 302 -32.76 12.54 4.69
CA SER A 302 -34.02 13.14 4.20
C SER A 302 -34.81 13.85 5.30
N GLY A 303 -34.53 13.59 6.59
CA GLY A 303 -35.19 14.24 7.72
C GLY A 303 -34.47 15.50 8.20
N SER A 304 -35.23 16.54 8.60
CA SER A 304 -34.68 17.75 9.22
C SER A 304 -33.95 17.44 10.53
N GLY A 305 -32.80 18.08 10.77
CA GLY A 305 -32.01 17.88 12.00
C GLY A 305 -31.29 16.54 12.09
N SER A 306 -31.23 15.75 11.02
CA SER A 306 -30.58 14.43 10.99
C SER A 306 -29.05 14.46 10.85
N ALA A 307 -28.48 15.53 10.29
CA ALA A 307 -27.04 15.63 10.07
C ALA A 307 -26.18 15.45 11.35
N PRO A 308 -26.49 16.10 12.50
CA PRO A 308 -25.76 15.87 13.76
C PRO A 308 -25.74 14.41 14.19
N LEU A 309 -26.87 13.70 14.07
CA LEU A 309 -26.98 12.28 14.42
C LEU A 309 -26.09 11.40 13.52
N VAL A 310 -26.03 11.66 12.21
CA VAL A 310 -25.17 10.89 11.29
C VAL A 310 -23.70 11.13 11.57
N ILE A 311 -23.31 12.38 11.87
CA ILE A 311 -21.95 12.74 12.28
C ILE A 311 -21.59 12.01 13.60
N GLU A 312 -22.45 12.08 14.61
CA GLU A 312 -22.23 11.44 15.91
C GLU A 312 -22.07 9.91 15.79
N GLN A 313 -22.97 9.25 15.05
CA GLN A 313 -22.92 7.80 14.84
C GLN A 313 -21.67 7.37 14.06
N THR A 314 -21.28 8.13 13.03
CA THR A 314 -20.05 7.87 12.26
C THR A 314 -18.80 8.05 13.11
N ASN A 315 -18.77 9.06 13.99
CA ASN A 315 -17.68 9.28 14.93
C ASN A 315 -17.57 8.13 15.94
N LYS A 316 -18.68 7.71 16.54
CA LYS A 316 -18.71 6.54 17.44
C LYS A 316 -18.30 5.25 16.71
N ALA A 317 -18.68 5.08 15.46
CA ALA A 317 -18.24 3.96 14.62
C ALA A 317 -16.73 3.95 14.37
N PHE A 318 -16.14 5.10 14.03
CA PHE A 318 -14.69 5.24 13.85
C PHE A 318 -13.91 4.99 15.16
N ASP A 319 -14.38 5.56 16.27
CA ASP A 319 -13.71 5.50 17.57
C ASP A 319 -13.80 4.09 18.20
N TYR A 320 -14.86 3.33 17.90
CA TYR A 320 -15.09 1.95 18.37
C TYR A 320 -14.11 0.91 17.79
N LEU A 321 -13.61 1.13 16.57
CA LEU A 321 -12.67 0.21 15.92
C LEU A 321 -11.36 0.16 16.72
N SER A 322 -10.86 -1.04 16.99
CA SER A 322 -9.86 -1.27 18.05
C SER A 322 -8.39 -0.95 17.74
N PRO A 323 -7.90 -0.90 16.49
CA PRO A 323 -6.50 -0.54 16.21
C PRO A 323 -6.11 0.84 16.73
N MET A 324 -4.87 0.97 17.23
CA MET A 324 -4.26 2.27 17.51
C MET A 324 -4.07 3.05 16.20
N VAL A 325 -3.49 2.40 15.18
CA VAL A 325 -3.36 2.92 13.83
C VAL A 325 -4.64 2.63 13.06
N LYS A 326 -5.47 3.66 12.83
CA LYS A 326 -6.74 3.52 12.09
C LYS A 326 -6.48 3.38 10.59
N ARG A 327 -6.83 2.23 10.00
CA ARG A 327 -7.10 2.11 8.55
C ARG A 327 -8.61 2.10 8.32
N VAL A 328 -9.20 3.28 8.44
CA VAL A 328 -10.64 3.49 8.35
C VAL A 328 -10.90 4.59 7.32
N LEU A 329 -11.63 4.29 6.26
CA LEU A 329 -11.99 5.26 5.21
C LEU A 329 -13.46 5.64 5.36
N VAL A 330 -13.73 6.92 5.55
CA VAL A 330 -15.08 7.46 5.70
C VAL A 330 -15.55 7.98 4.33
N LEU A 331 -16.64 7.41 3.83
CA LEU A 331 -17.17 7.73 2.50
C LEU A 331 -18.26 8.79 2.59
N GLY A 332 -18.11 9.89 1.85
CA GLY A 332 -19.12 10.95 1.75
C GLY A 332 -20.44 10.44 1.18
N HIS A 333 -21.55 11.00 1.64
CA HIS A 333 -22.87 10.73 1.06
C HIS A 333 -23.08 11.59 -0.18
N PHE A 334 -23.93 11.16 -1.10
CA PHE A 334 -24.31 11.92 -2.29
C PHE A 334 -25.80 12.21 -2.31
N VAL A 335 -26.19 13.33 -2.93
CA VAL A 335 -27.59 13.75 -3.05
C VAL A 335 -28.34 12.91 -4.09
N ASP A 336 -29.57 12.50 -3.78
CA ASP A 336 -30.42 11.71 -4.68
C ASP A 336 -30.88 12.51 -5.91
N THR A 337 -31.02 11.83 -7.04
CA THR A 337 -31.21 12.46 -8.35
C THR A 337 -32.54 13.21 -8.50
N ALA A 338 -33.58 12.79 -7.76
CA ALA A 338 -34.87 13.49 -7.73
C ALA A 338 -34.96 14.64 -6.70
N GLN A 339 -33.85 15.04 -6.07
CA GLN A 339 -33.81 16.21 -5.18
C GLN A 339 -33.62 17.50 -5.96
N SER A 340 -33.84 18.63 -5.29
CA SER A 340 -33.48 19.96 -5.76
C SER A 340 -32.33 20.55 -4.94
N SER A 341 -31.62 21.52 -5.52
CA SER A 341 -30.67 22.34 -4.77
C SER A 341 -31.39 23.06 -3.62
N GLY A 342 -30.78 23.08 -2.43
CA GLY A 342 -31.38 23.62 -1.22
C GLY A 342 -32.43 22.74 -0.53
N SER A 343 -32.70 21.51 -0.99
CA SER A 343 -33.57 20.58 -0.27
C SER A 343 -32.99 20.18 1.10
N THR A 344 -33.82 19.60 1.97
CA THR A 344 -33.38 19.06 3.27
C THR A 344 -32.25 18.02 3.10
N GLN A 345 -32.39 17.09 2.16
CA GLN A 345 -31.36 16.08 1.91
C GLN A 345 -30.09 16.72 1.33
N TRP A 346 -30.24 17.63 0.35
CA TRP A 346 -29.13 18.36 -0.26
C TRP A 346 -28.28 19.12 0.76
N THR A 347 -28.97 19.76 1.72
CA THR A 347 -28.36 20.54 2.82
C THR A 347 -27.68 19.60 3.83
N ASN A 348 -28.37 18.55 4.27
CA ASN A 348 -27.83 17.59 5.22
C ASN A 348 -26.60 16.86 4.66
N VAL A 349 -26.59 16.46 3.39
CA VAL A 349 -25.43 15.84 2.73
C VAL A 349 -24.20 16.75 2.81
N ARG A 350 -24.34 18.04 2.49
CA ARG A 350 -23.24 19.01 2.59
C ARG A 350 -22.78 19.23 4.01
N THR A 351 -23.70 19.38 4.97
CA THR A 351 -23.37 19.53 6.39
C THR A 351 -22.59 18.32 6.91
N VAL A 352 -23.03 17.10 6.58
CA VAL A 352 -22.34 15.87 6.97
C VAL A 352 -20.99 15.74 6.28
N ASN A 353 -20.93 15.83 4.94
CA ASN A 353 -19.66 15.68 4.21
C ASN A 353 -18.62 16.71 4.66
N ALA A 354 -18.99 17.97 4.89
CA ALA A 354 -18.07 18.99 5.41
C ALA A 354 -17.54 18.64 6.81
N ALA A 355 -18.39 18.15 7.71
CA ALA A 355 -17.98 17.74 9.05
C ALA A 355 -17.10 16.48 9.03
N LEU A 356 -17.40 15.51 8.16
CA LEU A 356 -16.58 14.30 7.97
C LEU A 356 -15.22 14.67 7.34
N ALA A 357 -15.18 15.49 6.30
CA ALA A 357 -13.95 15.99 5.70
C ALA A 357 -13.06 16.72 6.73
N ALA A 358 -13.66 17.61 7.53
CA ALA A 358 -12.94 18.38 8.55
C ALA A 358 -12.38 17.50 9.69
N ARG A 359 -13.08 16.43 10.09
CA ARG A 359 -12.60 15.49 11.14
C ARG A 359 -11.57 14.49 10.62
N TYR A 360 -11.79 13.95 9.43
CA TYR A 360 -11.04 12.78 8.94
C TYR A 360 -9.91 13.13 7.96
N GLY A 361 -9.94 14.31 7.33
CA GLY A 361 -8.90 14.77 6.41
C GLY A 361 -8.64 13.73 5.31
N ASP A 362 -7.42 13.21 5.25
CA ASP A 362 -7.06 12.16 4.29
C ASP A 362 -7.81 10.83 4.47
N LEU A 363 -8.44 10.57 5.62
CA LEU A 363 -9.31 9.42 5.85
C LEU A 363 -10.75 9.64 5.37
N PHE A 364 -11.06 10.79 4.77
CA PHE A 364 -12.32 11.04 4.06
C PHE A 364 -12.16 10.78 2.55
N LEU A 365 -13.22 10.30 1.91
CA LEU A 365 -13.37 10.25 0.46
C LEU A 365 -14.68 10.92 0.04
N ASP A 366 -14.58 12.06 -0.65
CA ASP A 366 -15.75 12.82 -1.10
C ASP A 366 -16.37 12.21 -2.36
N VAL A 367 -17.36 11.34 -2.16
CA VAL A 367 -18.10 10.72 -3.26
C VAL A 367 -19.04 11.71 -3.95
N ASP A 368 -19.57 12.72 -3.25
CA ASP A 368 -20.47 13.74 -3.83
C ASP A 368 -19.71 14.64 -4.80
N ALA A 369 -18.54 15.13 -4.37
CA ALA A 369 -17.65 15.92 -5.22
C ALA A 369 -17.17 15.12 -6.44
N TYR A 370 -16.86 13.84 -6.28
CA TYR A 370 -16.50 12.97 -7.40
C TYR A 370 -17.64 12.80 -8.42
N LEU A 371 -18.84 12.43 -7.96
CA LEU A 371 -20.01 12.26 -8.83
C LEU A 371 -20.46 13.57 -9.48
N SER A 372 -20.15 14.72 -8.85
CA SER A 372 -20.40 16.06 -9.39
C SER A 372 -19.26 16.60 -10.28
N SER A 373 -18.20 15.81 -10.52
CA SER A 373 -17.02 16.26 -11.27
C SER A 373 -17.01 15.79 -12.73
N PRO A 374 -16.31 16.50 -13.65
CA PRO A 374 -16.08 16.02 -15.01
C PRO A 374 -15.33 14.67 -15.09
N GLN A 375 -14.53 14.33 -14.07
CA GLN A 375 -13.75 13.08 -14.04
C GLN A 375 -14.65 11.83 -14.09
N LEU A 376 -15.87 11.92 -13.56
CA LEU A 376 -16.87 10.85 -13.63
C LEU A 376 -17.08 10.35 -15.07
N TRP A 377 -17.16 11.26 -16.03
CA TRP A 377 -17.44 10.94 -17.44
C TRP A 377 -16.25 10.26 -18.12
N THR A 378 -15.04 10.70 -17.78
CA THR A 378 -13.80 10.03 -18.19
C THR A 378 -13.70 8.62 -17.62
N ASP A 379 -13.96 8.45 -16.32
CA ASP A 379 -13.82 7.17 -15.61
C ASP A 379 -14.92 6.15 -15.96
N THR A 380 -16.11 6.61 -16.36
CA THR A 380 -17.23 5.75 -16.79
C THR A 380 -17.28 5.52 -18.29
N GLY A 381 -16.62 6.35 -19.10
CA GLY A 381 -16.74 6.35 -20.56
C GLY A 381 -18.11 6.82 -21.07
N ILE A 382 -18.94 7.43 -20.22
CA ILE A 382 -20.28 7.91 -20.55
C ILE A 382 -20.20 9.36 -21.03
N THR A 383 -20.73 9.65 -22.22
CA THR A 383 -20.96 11.03 -22.67
C THR A 383 -22.13 11.63 -21.87
N PRO A 384 -21.92 12.72 -21.11
CA PRO A 384 -22.99 13.33 -20.32
C PRO A 384 -24.07 13.95 -21.20
N THR A 385 -25.32 13.86 -20.75
CA THR A 385 -26.43 14.65 -21.30
C THR A 385 -26.42 16.07 -20.73
N SER A 386 -27.15 16.99 -21.36
CA SER A 386 -27.36 18.34 -20.80
C SER A 386 -27.99 18.30 -19.39
N ASN A 387 -28.82 17.29 -19.08
CA ASN A 387 -29.42 17.17 -17.75
C ASN A 387 -28.42 16.71 -16.70
N ASP A 388 -27.52 15.78 -17.06
CA ASP A 388 -26.42 15.35 -16.19
C ASP A 388 -25.55 16.54 -15.77
N LEU A 389 -25.20 17.42 -16.71
CA LEU A 389 -24.40 18.62 -16.45
C LEU A 389 -25.13 19.62 -15.53
N VAL A 390 -26.46 19.75 -15.66
CA VAL A 390 -27.28 20.56 -14.75
C VAL A 390 -27.33 19.92 -13.34
N GLN A 391 -27.42 18.60 -13.25
CA GLN A 391 -27.39 17.88 -11.96
C GLN A 391 -26.02 18.04 -11.28
N GLN A 392 -24.91 17.87 -12.01
CA GLN A 392 -23.56 18.14 -11.50
C GLN A 392 -23.39 19.60 -11.04
N GLY A 393 -23.87 20.57 -11.82
CA GLY A 393 -23.83 21.99 -11.45
C GLY A 393 -24.63 22.33 -10.19
N ASN A 394 -25.66 21.55 -9.86
CA ASN A 394 -26.40 21.63 -8.61
C ASN A 394 -25.81 20.74 -7.49
N GLY A 395 -24.76 19.97 -7.76
CA GLY A 395 -24.21 18.94 -6.89
C GLY A 395 -25.27 17.92 -6.47
N ILE A 396 -25.86 17.28 -7.48
CA ILE A 396 -26.85 16.21 -7.43
C ILE A 396 -26.31 15.04 -8.27
N LYS A 397 -26.50 13.80 -7.79
CA LYS A 397 -26.13 12.57 -8.54
C LYS A 397 -26.76 12.59 -9.95
N PRO A 398 -25.98 12.54 -11.04
CA PRO A 398 -26.53 12.57 -12.40
C PRO A 398 -27.39 11.34 -12.79
N ASP A 399 -28.37 11.53 -13.69
CA ASP A 399 -29.24 10.46 -14.20
C ASP A 399 -28.48 9.33 -14.92
N SER A 400 -27.50 9.65 -15.76
CA SER A 400 -26.79 8.65 -16.58
C SER A 400 -25.98 7.63 -15.77
N ILE A 401 -25.68 7.91 -14.50
CA ILE A 401 -25.02 6.98 -13.56
C ILE A 401 -25.98 6.44 -12.49
N SER A 402 -27.29 6.66 -12.66
CA SER A 402 -28.34 6.26 -11.71
C SER A 402 -29.01 4.94 -12.11
N HIS A 403 -29.29 4.09 -11.11
CA HIS A 403 -30.21 2.96 -11.25
C HIS A 403 -31.65 3.39 -10.96
N ASP A 404 -31.78 4.24 -9.95
CA ASP A 404 -33.00 4.92 -9.53
C ASP A 404 -32.58 6.23 -8.82
N SER A 405 -33.53 6.98 -8.29
CA SER A 405 -33.26 8.24 -7.57
C SER A 405 -32.19 8.10 -6.48
N GLY A 406 -32.23 7.03 -5.69
CA GLY A 406 -31.37 6.83 -4.51
C GLY A 406 -30.03 6.13 -4.79
N HIS A 407 -29.93 5.35 -5.86
CA HIS A 407 -28.83 4.42 -6.10
C HIS A 407 -28.06 4.69 -7.40
N LEU A 408 -26.79 4.29 -7.41
CA LEU A 408 -25.95 4.26 -8.60
C LEU A 408 -26.30 3.04 -9.48
N ASN A 409 -26.02 3.11 -10.77
CA ASN A 409 -26.00 1.95 -11.65
C ASN A 409 -24.62 1.25 -11.61
N ALA A 410 -24.46 0.20 -12.43
CA ALA A 410 -23.22 -0.58 -12.47
C ALA A 410 -21.98 0.26 -12.83
N ALA A 411 -22.10 1.23 -13.74
CA ALA A 411 -21.01 2.13 -14.11
C ALA A 411 -20.63 3.05 -12.95
N GLY A 412 -21.62 3.67 -12.29
CA GLY A 412 -21.40 4.50 -11.11
C GLY A 412 -20.75 3.75 -9.94
N TYR A 413 -21.21 2.54 -9.62
CA TYR A 413 -20.56 1.72 -8.58
C TYR A 413 -19.16 1.24 -8.96
N THR A 414 -18.89 0.95 -10.24
CA THR A 414 -17.55 0.60 -10.73
C THR A 414 -16.59 1.78 -10.57
N ALA A 415 -17.01 2.97 -10.98
CA ALA A 415 -16.24 4.20 -10.88
C ALA A 415 -15.91 4.57 -9.42
N VAL A 416 -16.90 4.52 -8.51
CA VAL A 416 -16.66 4.74 -7.06
C VAL A 416 -15.76 3.65 -6.46
N SER A 417 -15.84 2.40 -6.92
CA SER A 417 -14.96 1.32 -6.46
C SER A 417 -13.50 1.54 -6.88
N ALA A 418 -13.27 2.00 -8.11
CA ALA A 418 -11.95 2.39 -8.60
C ALA A 418 -11.39 3.61 -7.83
N LEU A 419 -12.24 4.60 -7.53
CA LEU A 419 -11.88 5.74 -6.69
C LEU A 419 -11.45 5.31 -5.28
N ILE A 420 -12.18 4.38 -4.66
CA ILE A 420 -11.79 3.78 -3.36
C ILE A 420 -10.42 3.09 -3.50
N ARG A 421 -10.22 2.20 -4.48
CA ARG A 421 -8.93 1.49 -4.68
C ARG A 421 -7.76 2.47 -4.84
N LYS A 422 -7.94 3.55 -5.62
CA LYS A 422 -6.96 4.63 -5.79
C LYS A 422 -6.65 5.35 -4.48
N LYS A 423 -7.67 5.63 -3.66
CA LYS A 423 -7.50 6.24 -2.33
C LYS A 423 -6.73 5.32 -1.38
N LEU A 424 -6.94 4.01 -1.41
CA LEU A 424 -6.17 3.05 -0.60
C LEU A 424 -4.68 3.02 -0.99
N SER A 425 -4.35 3.10 -2.27
CA SER A 425 -2.95 3.23 -2.73
C SER A 425 -2.33 4.55 -2.32
N ALA A 426 -3.04 5.66 -2.47
CA ALA A 426 -2.56 6.98 -2.04
C ALA A 426 -2.30 7.07 -0.53
N LEU A 427 -3.04 6.29 0.27
CA LEU A 427 -2.84 6.15 1.72
C LEU A 427 -1.77 5.10 2.10
N GLY A 428 -1.16 4.42 1.13
CA GLY A 428 -0.15 3.37 1.37
C GLY A 428 -0.69 2.11 2.07
N TRP A 429 -1.98 1.78 1.87
CA TRP A 429 -2.58 0.61 2.52
C TRP A 429 -2.41 -0.68 1.71
N TYR A 430 -2.52 -0.59 0.38
CA TYR A 430 -2.45 -1.67 -0.62
C TYR A 430 -2.11 -1.16 -2.03
#